data_AF-A0A6G9I0U6-F1
#
_entry.id   AF-A0A6G9I0U6-F1
#
_cell.length_a   1.000
_cell.length_b   1.000
_cell.length_c   1.000
_cell.angle_alpha   90.00
_cell.angle_beta   90.00
_cell.angle_gamma   90.00
#
_symmetry.space_group_name_H-M   'P 1'
#
loop_
_entity.id
_entity.type
_entity.pdbx_description
1 polymer ?
#
loop_
_entity_poly.entity_id
_entity_poly.type
_entity_poly.pdbx_seq_one_letter_code
_entity_poly.pdbx_strand_id
1 'polypeptide(L)'
;MQDGSNKHRPGYDLTFSAPKSVSVMAMLGGDKRLIDAHNQAVDFAVRQVEALASTRVMTDGQSETVLTGNLVMALFNHDTSRDQEPQLHTHAVVANVTQHNGEWKTLSSDKVGKTGFIENVYANQIAFGRLYQTERAGLRR
;
A
#
# COMPACT_ATOMS: atom_id res chain seq x y z
N MET A 1 14.89 -20.27 -7.64
CA MET A 1 13.91 -21.35 -7.38
C MET A 1 14.60 -22.38 -6.48
N GLN A 2 13.90 -22.87 -5.46
CA GLN A 2 14.34 -23.95 -4.58
C GLN A 2 13.26 -25.03 -4.62
N ASP A 3 13.62 -26.25 -5.00
CA ASP A 3 12.70 -27.38 -5.19
C ASP A 3 11.56 -27.07 -6.18
N GLY A 4 11.86 -26.35 -7.26
CA GLY A 4 10.86 -25.91 -8.26
C GLY A 4 9.96 -24.76 -7.80
N SER A 5 10.07 -24.31 -6.55
CA SER A 5 9.28 -23.20 -5.99
C SER A 5 10.09 -21.90 -5.91
N ASN A 6 9.45 -20.76 -6.18
CA ASN A 6 10.05 -19.47 -5.83
C ASN A 6 9.80 -19.19 -4.33
N LYS A 7 10.87 -19.05 -3.55
CA LYS A 7 10.78 -18.74 -2.11
C LYS A 7 10.63 -17.23 -1.84
N HIS A 8 10.81 -16.39 -2.85
CA HIS A 8 10.55 -14.95 -2.74
C HIS A 8 9.05 -14.74 -2.47
N ARG A 9 8.74 -14.01 -1.40
CA ARG A 9 7.36 -13.57 -1.15
C ARG A 9 7.00 -12.54 -2.23
N PRO A 10 5.87 -12.67 -2.94
CA PRO A 10 5.54 -11.77 -4.05
C PRO A 10 5.45 -10.29 -3.64
N GLY A 11 4.82 -10.01 -2.50
CA GLY A 11 4.49 -8.65 -2.11
C GLY A 11 3.39 -8.58 -1.07
N TYR A 12 2.80 -7.40 -0.96
CA TYR A 12 1.68 -7.07 -0.09
C TYR A 12 0.60 -6.35 -0.89
N ASP A 13 -0.65 -6.55 -0.52
CA ASP A 13 -1.79 -5.86 -1.13
C ASP A 13 -2.42 -4.93 -0.10
N LEU A 14 -2.33 -3.63 -0.36
CA LEU A 14 -2.93 -2.59 0.47
C LEU A 14 -4.19 -2.07 -0.24
N THR A 15 -5.35 -2.54 0.22
CA THR A 15 -6.62 -2.17 -0.38
C THR A 15 -7.21 -0.91 0.26
N PHE A 16 -7.38 0.15 -0.53
CA PHE A 16 -8.02 1.40 -0.10
C PHE A 16 -9.47 1.44 -0.58
N SER A 17 -10.42 1.28 0.33
CA SER A 17 -11.85 1.24 -0.01
C SER A 17 -12.55 2.58 0.24
N ALA A 18 -13.22 3.12 -0.77
CA ALA A 18 -14.09 4.28 -0.58
C ALA A 18 -15.35 3.89 0.22
N PRO A 19 -15.87 4.75 1.12
CA PRO A 19 -17.20 4.56 1.69
C PRO A 19 -18.29 4.41 0.63
N LYS A 20 -19.27 3.57 0.96
CA LYS A 20 -20.33 3.09 0.06
C LYS A 20 -21.03 4.21 -0.71
N SER A 21 -21.33 5.34 -0.07
CA SER A 21 -21.99 6.46 -0.74
C SER A 21 -21.18 7.05 -1.90
N VAL A 22 -19.85 7.07 -1.80
CA VAL A 22 -18.98 7.47 -2.92
C VAL A 22 -19.05 6.46 -4.03
N SER A 23 -18.94 5.17 -3.69
CA SER A 23 -18.97 4.08 -4.67
C SER A 23 -20.26 4.11 -5.48
N VAL A 24 -21.41 4.32 -4.82
CA VAL A 24 -22.72 4.45 -5.48
C VAL A 24 -22.76 5.67 -6.39
N MET A 25 -22.36 6.86 -5.91
CA MET A 25 -22.41 8.08 -6.71
C MET A 25 -21.44 8.06 -7.90
N ALA A 26 -20.26 7.44 -7.75
CA ALA A 26 -19.28 7.32 -8.81
C ALA A 26 -19.75 6.32 -9.89
N MET A 27 -20.17 5.12 -9.49
CA MET A 27 -20.43 4.01 -10.43
C MET A 27 -21.86 4.03 -10.99
N LEU A 28 -22.86 4.31 -10.16
CA LEU A 28 -24.26 4.33 -10.58
C LEU A 28 -24.72 5.75 -10.92
N GLY A 29 -24.24 6.75 -10.19
CA GLY A 29 -24.52 8.16 -10.47
C GLY A 29 -23.70 8.75 -11.63
N GLY A 30 -22.63 8.06 -12.06
CA GLY A 30 -21.78 8.48 -13.17
C GLY A 30 -20.84 9.67 -12.88
N ASP A 31 -20.70 10.09 -11.62
CA ASP A 31 -19.83 11.21 -11.26
C ASP A 31 -18.36 10.80 -11.23
N LYS A 32 -17.69 10.90 -12.38
CA LYS A 32 -16.28 10.52 -12.57
C LYS A 32 -15.31 11.33 -11.70
N ARG A 33 -15.68 12.54 -11.28
CA ARG A 33 -14.83 13.37 -10.40
C ARG A 33 -14.55 12.68 -9.07
N LEU A 34 -15.49 11.83 -8.60
CA LEU A 34 -15.31 11.04 -7.39
C LEU A 34 -14.28 9.90 -7.56
N ILE A 35 -14.13 9.38 -8.78
CA ILE A 35 -13.08 8.41 -9.12
C ILE A 35 -11.73 9.11 -9.14
N ASP A 36 -11.65 10.32 -9.72
CA ASP A 36 -10.41 11.11 -9.73
C ASP A 36 -9.98 11.50 -8.31
N ALA A 37 -10.92 11.95 -7.47
CA ALA A 37 -10.67 12.25 -6.07
C ALA A 37 -10.23 11.01 -5.28
N HIS A 38 -10.77 9.82 -5.60
CA HIS A 38 -10.30 8.56 -5.02
C HIS A 38 -8.86 8.25 -5.41
N ASN A 39 -8.54 8.36 -6.71
CA ASN A 39 -7.19 8.09 -7.23
C ASN A 39 -6.14 9.02 -6.62
N GLN A 40 -6.44 10.31 -6.53
CA GLN A 40 -5.55 11.30 -5.91
C GLN A 40 -5.33 11.03 -4.42
N ALA A 41 -6.38 10.65 -3.71
CA ALA A 41 -6.27 10.30 -2.30
C ALA A 41 -5.46 9.01 -2.06
N VAL A 42 -5.56 8.03 -2.98
CA VAL A 42 -4.73 6.83 -2.95
C VAL A 42 -3.27 7.18 -3.23
N ASP A 43 -2.99 7.97 -4.28
CA ASP A 43 -1.64 8.46 -4.60
C ASP A 43 -0.98 9.17 -3.39
N PHE A 44 -1.74 10.05 -2.73
CA PHE A 44 -1.27 10.69 -1.50
C PHE A 44 -0.95 9.69 -0.39
N ALA A 45 -1.86 8.74 -0.12
CA ALA A 45 -1.67 7.77 0.95
C ALA A 45 -0.51 6.81 0.69
N VAL A 46 -0.33 6.33 -0.54
CA VAL A 46 0.76 5.39 -0.88
C VAL A 46 2.14 6.05 -0.81
N ARG A 47 2.26 7.37 -1.03
CA ARG A 47 3.52 8.10 -0.78
C ARG A 47 3.92 8.10 0.69
N GLN A 48 2.94 8.13 1.60
CA GLN A 48 3.22 8.02 3.04
C GLN A 48 3.62 6.59 3.43
N VAL A 49 3.08 5.58 2.74
CA VAL A 49 3.53 4.18 2.89
C VAL A 49 4.95 4.01 2.38
N GLU A 50 5.31 4.63 1.26
CA GLU A 50 6.67 4.60 0.70
C GLU A 50 7.72 5.17 1.65
N ALA A 51 7.38 6.18 2.45
CA ALA A 51 8.27 6.71 3.48
C ALA A 51 8.67 5.67 4.56
N LEU A 52 7.87 4.61 4.73
CA LEU A 52 8.18 3.49 5.63
C LEU A 52 8.99 2.37 4.97
N ALA A 53 9.22 2.45 3.64
CA ALA A 53 9.95 1.44 2.90
C ALA A 53 11.31 1.22 3.53
N SER A 54 11.60 -0.02 3.87
CA SER A 54 12.83 -0.40 4.53
C SER A 54 13.27 -1.79 4.12
N THR A 55 14.55 -2.06 4.29
CA THR A 55 15.16 -3.37 4.08
C THR A 55 15.95 -3.81 5.31
N ARG A 56 16.27 -5.09 5.37
CA ARG A 56 17.10 -5.66 6.42
C ARG A 56 18.55 -5.67 5.94
N VAL A 57 19.45 -5.07 6.72
CA VAL A 57 20.90 -5.10 6.48
C VAL A 57 21.55 -5.88 7.62
N MET A 58 22.64 -6.59 7.31
CA MET A 58 23.45 -7.30 8.30
C MET A 58 24.86 -6.71 8.30
N THR A 59 25.29 -6.22 9.45
CA THR A 59 26.60 -5.60 9.68
C THR A 59 27.23 -6.29 10.90
N ASP A 60 28.43 -6.86 10.74
CA ASP A 60 29.16 -7.57 11.81
C ASP A 60 28.32 -8.63 12.57
N GLY A 61 27.48 -9.37 11.83
CA GLY A 61 26.60 -10.41 12.38
C GLY A 61 25.36 -9.89 13.09
N GLN A 62 25.20 -8.58 13.24
CA GLN A 62 23.99 -7.95 13.77
C GLN A 62 23.09 -7.50 12.63
N SER A 63 21.79 -7.67 12.84
CA SER A 63 20.79 -7.29 11.84
C SER A 63 20.10 -6.01 12.27
N GLU A 64 19.91 -5.11 11.31
CA GLU A 64 19.19 -3.86 11.49
C GLU A 64 18.20 -3.62 10.34
N THR A 65 17.16 -2.84 10.63
CA THR A 65 16.22 -2.35 9.63
C THR A 65 16.63 -0.95 9.21
N VAL A 66 16.84 -0.75 7.91
CA VAL A 66 17.28 0.54 7.35
C VAL A 66 16.20 1.06 6.40
N LEU A 67 15.83 2.33 6.56
CA LEU A 67 14.91 3.00 5.65
C LEU A 67 15.54 3.16 4.26
N THR A 68 14.73 2.93 3.24
CA THR A 68 15.10 2.97 1.81
C THR A 68 14.33 4.06 1.09
N GLY A 69 13.07 4.31 1.50
CA GLY A 69 12.26 5.42 0.99
C GLY A 69 11.78 5.25 -0.45
N ASN A 70 11.79 4.01 -0.97
CA ASN A 70 11.36 3.72 -2.32
C ASN A 70 10.68 2.34 -2.43
N LEU A 71 9.58 2.29 -3.18
CA LEU A 71 8.82 1.08 -3.47
C LEU A 71 8.60 0.90 -4.97
N VAL A 72 8.27 -0.33 -5.37
CA VAL A 72 7.62 -0.61 -6.66
C VAL A 72 6.19 -1.02 -6.37
N MET A 73 5.23 -0.23 -6.86
CA MET A 73 3.81 -0.44 -6.62
C MET A 73 3.03 -0.46 -7.93
N ALA A 74 1.98 -1.28 -8.00
CA ALA A 74 0.98 -1.25 -9.04
C ALA A 74 -0.39 -0.97 -8.42
N LEU A 75 -1.12 0.00 -8.98
CA LEU A 75 -2.41 0.46 -8.47
C LEU A 75 -3.52 -0.02 -9.40
N PHE A 76 -4.41 -0.88 -8.90
CA PHE A 76 -5.52 -1.45 -9.66
C PHE A 76 -6.86 -1.02 -9.06
N ASN A 77 -7.66 -0.28 -9.82
CA ASN A 77 -9.00 0.09 -9.39
C ASN A 77 -10.01 -1.01 -9.72
N HIS A 78 -10.82 -1.37 -8.73
CA HIS A 78 -11.98 -2.25 -8.85
C HIS A 78 -13.22 -1.53 -8.31
N ASP A 79 -14.40 -2.02 -8.70
CA ASP A 79 -15.69 -1.37 -8.49
C ASP A 79 -16.73 -2.24 -7.77
N THR A 80 -16.40 -3.50 -7.48
CA THR A 80 -17.35 -4.50 -6.98
C THR A 80 -16.78 -5.19 -5.75
N SER A 81 -17.58 -5.35 -4.70
CA SER A 81 -17.18 -6.07 -3.49
C SER A 81 -17.28 -7.59 -3.65
N ARG A 82 -16.81 -8.33 -2.64
CA ARG A 82 -16.99 -9.79 -2.54
C ARG A 82 -18.46 -10.23 -2.54
N ASP A 83 -19.36 -9.35 -2.09
CA ASP A 83 -20.81 -9.58 -2.05
C ASP A 83 -21.51 -9.03 -3.31
N GLN A 84 -20.76 -8.74 -4.38
CA GLN A 84 -21.26 -8.23 -5.66
C GLN A 84 -21.94 -6.85 -5.59
N GLU A 85 -21.49 -6.03 -4.64
CA GLU A 85 -22.05 -4.72 -4.34
C GLU A 85 -21.13 -3.58 -4.82
N PRO A 86 -21.64 -2.42 -5.28
CA PRO A 86 -20.78 -1.30 -5.69
C PRO A 86 -19.81 -0.88 -4.58
N GLN A 87 -18.52 -1.02 -4.84
CA GLN A 87 -17.42 -0.74 -3.94
C GLN A 87 -16.21 -0.28 -4.75
N LEU A 88 -16.03 1.04 -4.88
CA LEU A 88 -14.81 1.62 -5.44
C LEU A 88 -13.65 1.39 -4.47
N HIS A 89 -12.63 0.68 -4.93
CA HIS A 89 -11.41 0.45 -4.17
C HIS A 89 -10.19 0.30 -5.08
N THR A 90 -9.02 0.66 -4.56
CA THR A 90 -7.74 0.41 -5.23
C THR A 90 -6.98 -0.67 -4.48
N HIS A 91 -6.53 -1.69 -5.19
CA HIS A 91 -5.45 -2.58 -4.75
C HIS A 91 -4.12 -1.90 -5.05
N ALA A 92 -3.44 -1.41 -4.01
CA ALA A 92 -2.06 -0.96 -4.12
C ALA A 92 -1.14 -2.15 -3.83
N VAL A 93 -0.77 -2.87 -4.89
CA VAL A 93 0.10 -4.05 -4.81
C VAL A 93 1.54 -3.57 -4.70
N VAL A 94 2.14 -3.77 -3.53
CA VAL A 94 3.53 -3.45 -3.21
C VAL A 94 4.38 -4.68 -3.50
N ALA A 95 5.26 -4.60 -4.49
CA ALA A 95 6.22 -5.67 -4.75
C ALA A 95 7.20 -5.79 -3.58
N ASN A 96 7.60 -7.02 -3.23
CA ASN A 96 8.58 -7.25 -2.16
C ASN A 96 10.02 -6.99 -2.63
N VAL A 97 10.27 -5.78 -3.10
CA VAL A 97 11.57 -5.27 -3.53
C VAL A 97 11.69 -3.79 -3.17
N THR A 98 12.89 -3.38 -2.77
CA THR A 98 13.28 -1.99 -2.59
C THR A 98 14.77 -1.84 -2.91
N GLN A 99 15.20 -0.66 -3.34
CA GLN A 99 16.60 -0.43 -3.69
C GLN A 99 17.36 0.18 -2.50
N HIS A 100 18.52 -0.39 -2.18
CA HIS A 100 19.42 0.14 -1.16
C HIS A 100 20.86 0.07 -1.69
N ASN A 101 21.53 1.22 -1.79
CA ASN A 101 22.90 1.35 -2.30
C ASN A 101 23.13 0.68 -3.67
N GLY A 102 22.20 0.88 -4.61
CA GLY A 102 22.28 0.32 -5.97
C GLY A 102 21.80 -1.13 -6.11
N GLU A 103 21.58 -1.84 -5.01
CA GLU A 103 21.10 -3.22 -5.02
C GLU A 103 19.61 -3.32 -4.73
N TRP A 104 18.92 -4.25 -5.39
CA TRP A 104 17.55 -4.62 -5.04
C TRP A 104 17.55 -5.64 -3.90
N LYS A 105 16.85 -5.33 -2.82
CA LYS A 105 16.68 -6.18 -1.65
C LYS A 105 15.19 -6.39 -1.35
N THR A 106 14.86 -7.39 -0.55
CA THR A 106 13.48 -7.58 -0.06
C THR A 106 13.12 -6.50 0.96
N LEU A 107 11.82 -6.21 1.08
CA LEU A 107 11.33 -5.38 2.16
C LEU A 107 11.60 -6.05 3.51
N SER A 108 11.85 -5.24 4.53
CA SER A 108 12.15 -5.71 5.87
C SER A 108 10.92 -6.36 6.50
N SER A 109 11.17 -7.40 7.30
CA SER A 109 10.18 -7.98 8.21
C SER A 109 10.89 -8.35 9.50
N ASP A 110 10.36 -7.84 10.61
CA ASP A 110 10.87 -8.09 11.95
C ASP A 110 9.69 -8.25 12.89
N LYS A 111 9.26 -9.50 13.09
CA LYS A 111 8.09 -9.81 13.92
C LYS A 111 8.35 -9.63 15.42
N VAL A 112 9.61 -9.61 15.85
CA VAL A 112 9.99 -9.54 17.26
C VAL A 112 10.09 -8.09 17.69
N GLY A 113 10.94 -7.31 17.02
CA GLY A 113 11.13 -5.88 17.30
C GLY A 113 10.07 -4.99 16.67
N LYS A 114 9.26 -5.52 15.73
CA LYS A 114 8.22 -4.77 14.98
C LYS A 114 8.80 -3.57 14.22
N THR A 115 10.06 -3.66 13.81
CA THR A 115 10.75 -2.60 13.08
C THR A 115 10.59 -2.71 11.56
N GLY A 116 10.10 -3.84 11.06
CA GLY A 116 9.97 -4.10 9.63
C GLY A 116 8.90 -3.26 8.93
N PHE A 117 8.96 -3.24 7.60
CA PHE A 117 8.07 -2.45 6.74
C PHE A 117 6.60 -2.80 7.01
N ILE A 118 6.24 -4.08 6.88
CA ILE A 118 4.84 -4.50 7.01
C ILE A 118 4.34 -4.35 8.44
N GLU A 119 5.19 -4.56 9.44
CA GLU A 119 4.84 -4.35 10.84
C GLU A 119 4.50 -2.88 11.12
N ASN A 120 5.26 -1.93 10.54
CA ASN A 120 4.96 -0.51 10.62
C ASN A 120 3.69 -0.12 9.83
N VAL A 121 3.45 -0.74 8.67
CA VAL A 121 2.20 -0.53 7.90
C VAL A 121 0.99 -0.97 8.72
N TYR A 122 1.03 -2.14 9.35
CA TYR A 122 -0.05 -2.59 10.24
C TYR A 122 -0.23 -1.70 11.46
N ALA A 123 0.86 -1.29 12.11
CA ALA A 123 0.79 -0.39 13.28
C ALA A 123 0.15 0.96 12.93
N ASN A 124 0.29 1.42 11.68
CA ASN A 124 -0.24 2.69 11.19
C ASN A 124 -1.47 2.54 10.29
N GLN A 125 -2.09 1.36 10.22
CA GLN A 125 -3.21 1.09 9.31
C GLN A 125 -4.35 2.10 9.45
N ILE A 126 -4.71 2.44 10.70
CA ILE A 126 -5.77 3.43 10.97
C ILE A 126 -5.34 4.82 10.51
N ALA A 127 -4.07 5.20 10.69
CA ALA A 127 -3.55 6.49 10.27
C ALA A 127 -3.58 6.62 8.74
N PHE A 128 -3.12 5.61 8.00
CA PHE A 128 -3.19 5.59 6.53
C PHE A 128 -4.63 5.64 6.02
N GLY A 129 -5.53 4.89 6.65
CA GLY A 129 -6.96 4.95 6.34
C GLY A 129 -7.55 6.34 6.56
N ARG A 130 -7.13 7.06 7.62
CA ARG A 130 -7.55 8.44 7.87
C ARG A 130 -6.98 9.42 6.86
N LEU A 131 -5.69 9.32 6.53
CA LEU A 131 -5.06 10.18 5.52
C LEU A 131 -5.77 10.08 4.17
N TYR A 132 -6.02 8.85 3.70
CA TYR A 132 -6.82 8.60 2.49
C TYR A 132 -8.22 9.23 2.58
N GLN A 133 -8.93 9.04 3.69
CA GLN A 133 -10.29 9.57 3.84
C GLN A 133 -10.32 11.10 3.85
N THR A 134 -9.37 11.72 4.57
CA THR A 134 -9.25 13.17 4.70
C THR A 134 -8.89 13.81 3.37
N GLU A 135 -7.90 13.27 2.66
CA GLU A 135 -7.46 13.80 1.37
C GLU A 135 -8.61 13.78 0.36
N ARG A 136 -9.27 12.63 0.22
CA ARG A 136 -10.43 12.50 -0.67
C ARG A 136 -11.55 13.46 -0.30
N ALA A 137 -11.82 13.69 0.99
CA ALA A 137 -12.85 14.62 1.43
C ALA A 137 -12.51 16.07 1.06
N GLY A 138 -11.23 16.44 1.09
CA GLY A 138 -10.73 17.74 0.63
C GLY A 138 -10.97 18.00 -0.86
N LEU A 139 -10.89 16.94 -1.67
CA LEU A 139 -10.99 16.99 -3.13
C LEU A 139 -12.43 16.94 -3.69
N ARG A 140 -13.45 16.88 -2.83
CA ARG A 140 -14.88 16.87 -3.24
C ARG A 140 -15.46 18.26 -3.55
N ARG A 141 -14.64 19.30 -3.56
CA ARG A 141 -15.07 20.69 -3.78
C ARG A 141 -15.13 21.03 -5.26
#